data_AF-A0A9E4W998-F1
#
_entry.id   AF-A0A9E4W998-F1
#
_cell.length_a   1.000
_cell.length_b   1.000
_cell.length_c   1.000
_cell.angle_alpha   90.00
_cell.angle_beta   90.00
_cell.angle_gamma   90.00
#
_symmetry.space_group_name_H-M   'P 1'
#
loop_
_entity.id
_entity.type
_entity.pdbx_description
1 polymer ?
#
loop_
_entity_poly.entity_id
_entity_poly.type
_entity_poly.pdbx_seq_one_letter_code
_entity_poly.pdbx_strand_id
1 'polypeptide(L)'
;MCLHSLLADSEVFVQIQPGGPGDFEPGATVIGVSGEPVAAVGDEARWFGGEDSEAGGDVGALSVRQNTSIGAIYFRIFVGRPDLDSGAQLEIAKTLALAALPRFPGDAGYVNNILLKEEAGEWTRGEGLVATLGLFAGEVEATEVLLNPELVDFDGTGVILMAREYLEDGPDDEAKTEIERLLERLILSRERLEAMAGIGPPTTARGLQPIFLGKALGAGDCEDNHGAPAPCVLEVTIGELDEMFGEGKYSIWVEEGQSQFGWTDNHLLWAKEAMTESAIAYEAEGDMLNVDMWFSAFKGPHTTASPLFEGGDCFIALHGPMQNEEESVFKQNIAAAMAHCALPVLAPPGEEEGDDCEIDICLSSEFFWPVLF
;
A
#
# COMPACT_ATOMS: atom_id res chain seq x y z
N MET A 1 14.82 -24.05 5.33
CA MET A 1 15.68 -24.90 6.17
C MET A 1 14.83 -25.36 7.35
N CYS A 2 14.36 -26.61 7.35
CA CYS A 2 13.32 -27.08 8.26
C CYS A 2 13.85 -27.25 9.69
N LEU A 3 13.24 -26.56 10.65
CA LEU A 3 13.43 -26.69 12.09
C LEU A 3 12.89 -28.04 12.66
N HIS A 4 12.82 -29.08 11.84
CA HIS A 4 12.09 -30.33 12.15
C HIS A 4 12.93 -31.38 12.89
N SER A 5 14.24 -31.19 13.05
CA SER A 5 15.13 -32.27 13.52
C SER A 5 15.72 -32.10 14.93
N LEU A 6 15.52 -30.95 15.59
CA LEU A 6 16.19 -30.68 16.88
C LEU A 6 15.28 -30.73 18.11
N LEU A 7 13.95 -30.89 17.94
CA LEU A 7 12.99 -30.98 19.04
C LEU A 7 12.43 -32.40 19.26
N ALA A 8 12.86 -33.37 18.45
CA ALA A 8 12.37 -34.75 18.55
C ALA A 8 12.77 -35.47 19.85
N ASP A 9 13.73 -34.95 20.62
CA ASP A 9 14.23 -35.58 21.84
C ASP A 9 13.74 -34.90 23.14
N SER A 10 13.00 -33.79 23.07
CA SER A 10 12.37 -33.20 24.26
C SER A 10 10.93 -33.72 24.39
N GLU A 11 10.69 -34.57 25.40
CA GLU A 11 9.36 -35.09 25.75
C GLU A 11 8.32 -33.99 26.03
N VAL A 12 8.76 -32.75 26.29
CA VAL A 12 7.89 -31.61 26.62
C VAL A 12 8.13 -30.45 25.66
N PHE A 13 7.13 -30.05 24.88
CA PHE A 13 7.21 -28.89 23.98
C PHE A 13 5.86 -28.22 23.73
N VAL A 14 5.93 -26.97 23.29
CA VAL A 14 4.83 -26.19 22.72
C VAL A 14 5.35 -25.56 21.43
N GLN A 15 4.61 -25.69 20.33
CA GLN A 15 5.03 -25.13 19.04
C GLN A 15 3.86 -24.53 18.28
N ILE A 16 4.06 -23.35 17.70
CA ILE A 16 3.13 -22.74 16.74
C ILE A 16 3.68 -22.98 15.33
N GLN A 17 2.85 -23.47 14.41
CA GLN A 17 3.20 -23.72 13.01
C GLN A 17 2.11 -23.16 12.07
N PRO A 18 2.42 -22.89 10.80
CA PRO A 18 1.39 -22.64 9.79
C PRO A 18 0.40 -23.81 9.69
N GLY A 19 -0.89 -23.47 9.59
CA GLY A 19 -1.98 -24.41 9.32
C GLY A 19 -2.43 -24.35 7.87
N GLY A 20 -3.56 -24.98 7.57
CA GLY A 20 -4.17 -24.84 6.24
C GLY A 20 -5.68 -25.10 6.25
N PRO A 21 -6.39 -24.71 5.17
CA PRO A 21 -7.83 -24.92 5.06
C PRO A 21 -8.22 -26.40 5.15
N GLY A 22 -7.33 -27.32 4.73
CA GLY A 22 -7.54 -28.77 4.84
C GLY A 22 -7.74 -29.27 6.28
N ASP A 23 -7.31 -28.53 7.31
CA ASP A 23 -7.53 -28.89 8.71
C ASP A 23 -9.03 -28.78 9.10
N PHE A 24 -9.81 -28.03 8.32
CA PHE A 24 -11.21 -27.70 8.62
C PHE A 24 -12.20 -28.52 7.77
N GLU A 25 -11.69 -29.35 6.86
CA GLU A 25 -12.53 -30.20 6.02
C GLU A 25 -13.21 -31.31 6.84
N PRO A 26 -14.39 -31.81 6.42
CA PRO A 26 -15.00 -32.99 7.03
C PRO A 26 -14.07 -34.20 6.98
N GLY A 27 -13.78 -34.81 8.14
CA GLY A 27 -12.86 -35.93 8.24
C GLY A 27 -11.38 -35.56 8.12
N ALA A 28 -11.04 -34.27 8.20
CA ALA A 28 -9.66 -33.82 8.26
C ALA A 28 -8.91 -34.52 9.40
N THR A 29 -7.69 -34.95 9.10
CA THR A 29 -6.79 -35.55 10.09
C THR A 29 -5.50 -34.79 10.18
N VAL A 30 -5.08 -34.47 11.40
CA VAL A 30 -3.72 -33.99 11.71
C VAL A 30 -3.10 -35.05 12.60
N ILE A 31 -1.83 -35.41 12.35
CA ILE A 31 -1.11 -36.46 13.09
C ILE A 31 -1.87 -37.81 13.18
N GLY A 32 -2.69 -38.12 12.17
CA GLY A 32 -3.50 -39.35 12.12
C GLY A 32 -4.76 -39.33 13.00
N VAL A 33 -5.09 -38.19 13.59
CA VAL A 33 -6.25 -38.01 14.48
C VAL A 33 -7.31 -37.18 13.77
N SER A 34 -8.59 -37.51 13.92
CA SER A 34 -9.71 -36.69 13.41
C SER A 34 -9.92 -35.45 14.29
N GLY A 35 -10.17 -34.31 13.65
CA GLY A 35 -10.40 -33.04 14.36
C GLY A 35 -11.80 -32.92 14.96
N GLU A 36 -11.90 -32.58 16.24
CA GLU A 36 -13.14 -32.23 16.93
C GLU A 36 -13.30 -30.71 17.03
N PRO A 37 -14.50 -30.12 16.79
CA PRO A 37 -14.71 -28.68 16.90
C PRO A 37 -14.43 -28.14 18.31
N VAL A 38 -13.74 -27.01 18.39
CA VAL A 38 -13.46 -26.30 19.63
C VAL A 38 -14.15 -24.94 19.59
N ALA A 39 -14.99 -24.66 20.59
CA ALA A 39 -15.67 -23.38 20.71
C ALA A 39 -14.76 -22.30 21.31
N ALA A 40 -15.07 -21.04 21.01
CA ALA A 40 -14.45 -19.85 21.60
C ALA A 40 -12.95 -19.70 21.35
N VAL A 41 -12.43 -20.20 20.22
CA VAL A 41 -11.07 -19.90 19.74
C VAL A 41 -11.14 -19.59 18.25
N GLY A 42 -10.74 -18.38 17.88
CA GLY A 42 -10.84 -17.87 16.52
C GLY A 42 -12.28 -17.87 15.99
N ASP A 43 -12.41 -17.82 14.67
CA ASP A 43 -13.72 -18.02 14.01
C ASP A 43 -14.08 -19.50 13.93
N GLU A 44 -13.06 -20.35 13.75
CA GLU A 44 -13.19 -21.80 13.73
C GLU A 44 -11.93 -22.43 14.33
N ALA A 45 -12.09 -23.43 15.20
CA ALA A 45 -10.99 -24.19 15.74
C ALA A 45 -11.31 -25.67 15.81
N ARG A 46 -10.29 -26.51 15.65
CA ARG A 46 -10.39 -27.97 15.72
C ARG A 46 -9.24 -28.58 16.52
N TRP A 47 -9.59 -29.47 17.44
CA TRP A 47 -8.66 -30.22 18.27
C TRP A 47 -8.41 -31.61 17.71
N PHE A 48 -7.15 -31.95 17.56
CA PHE A 48 -6.65 -33.24 17.10
C PHE A 48 -5.86 -33.86 18.27
N GLY A 49 -6.57 -34.54 19.19
CA GLY A 49 -6.06 -35.00 20.48
C GLY A 49 -5.22 -36.29 20.46
N GLY A 50 -4.40 -36.50 21.50
CA GLY A 50 -3.27 -37.45 21.51
C GLY A 50 -3.51 -38.85 22.09
N GLU A 51 -4.53 -39.10 22.92
CA GLU A 51 -4.60 -40.33 23.73
C GLU A 51 -4.78 -41.65 22.94
N ASP A 52 -5.38 -41.59 21.73
CA ASP A 52 -5.65 -42.76 20.88
C ASP A 52 -4.99 -42.66 19.49
N SER A 53 -4.01 -41.78 19.30
CA SER A 53 -3.35 -41.68 17.99
C SER A 53 -2.49 -42.93 17.74
N GLU A 54 -2.75 -43.61 16.61
CA GLU A 54 -1.90 -44.73 16.14
C GLU A 54 -0.43 -44.30 15.90
N ALA A 55 -0.18 -42.99 15.89
CA ALA A 55 1.13 -42.35 15.73
C ALA A 55 1.94 -42.17 17.04
N GLY A 56 1.42 -42.55 18.22
CA GLY A 56 2.19 -42.53 19.47
C GLY A 56 1.93 -41.33 20.39
N GLY A 57 0.67 -41.08 20.71
CA GLY A 57 0.21 -40.93 22.10
C GLY A 57 0.30 -39.59 22.86
N ASP A 58 1.27 -38.71 22.61
CA ASP A 58 1.60 -37.66 23.61
C ASP A 58 1.50 -36.21 23.11
N VAL A 59 1.07 -36.03 21.86
CA VAL A 59 1.00 -34.71 21.21
C VAL A 59 -0.44 -34.42 20.80
N GLY A 60 -0.98 -33.30 21.29
CA GLY A 60 -2.22 -32.72 20.81
C GLY A 60 -1.96 -31.53 19.88
N ALA A 61 -2.81 -31.34 18.88
CA ALA A 61 -2.74 -30.20 17.97
C ALA A 61 -4.07 -29.44 17.92
N LEU A 62 -4.02 -28.12 18.10
CA LEU A 62 -5.15 -27.21 17.88
C LEU A 62 -4.93 -26.46 16.58
N SER A 63 -5.77 -26.71 15.56
CA SER A 63 -5.80 -25.87 14.37
C SER A 63 -6.80 -24.73 14.57
N VAL A 64 -6.39 -23.51 14.22
CA VAL A 64 -7.21 -22.30 14.36
C VAL A 64 -7.27 -21.59 13.02
N ARG A 65 -8.48 -21.19 12.66
CA ARG A 65 -8.79 -20.31 11.54
C ARG A 65 -9.35 -19.01 12.09
N GLN A 66 -8.79 -17.90 11.63
CA GLN A 66 -9.29 -16.56 11.91
C GLN A 66 -9.43 -15.83 10.58
N ASN A 67 -10.59 -15.29 10.28
CA ASN A 67 -10.73 -14.36 9.18
C ASN A 67 -10.18 -13.01 9.67
N THR A 68 -9.35 -12.40 8.82
CA THR A 68 -8.77 -11.07 8.99
C THR A 68 -9.13 -10.24 7.77
N SER A 69 -8.83 -8.94 7.79
CA SER A 69 -9.06 -8.04 6.65
C SER A 69 -8.34 -8.51 5.37
N ILE A 70 -7.15 -9.11 5.51
CA ILE A 70 -6.32 -9.62 4.40
C ILE A 70 -6.62 -11.07 4.02
N GLY A 71 -7.63 -11.69 4.62
CA GLY A 71 -8.05 -13.07 4.35
C GLY A 71 -8.01 -13.99 5.58
N ALA A 72 -8.21 -15.28 5.36
CA ALA A 72 -8.18 -16.25 6.45
C ALA A 72 -6.74 -16.64 6.79
N ILE A 73 -6.35 -16.45 8.05
CA ILE A 73 -5.11 -16.99 8.60
C ILE A 73 -5.37 -18.38 9.19
N TYR A 74 -4.39 -19.26 9.03
CA TYR A 74 -4.43 -20.63 9.51
C TYR A 74 -3.14 -20.91 10.28
N PHE A 75 -3.29 -21.34 11.52
CA PHE A 75 -2.14 -21.78 12.32
C PHE A 75 -2.50 -22.97 13.20
N ARG A 76 -1.47 -23.67 13.65
CA ARG A 76 -1.55 -24.84 14.51
C ARG A 76 -0.75 -24.60 15.77
N ILE A 77 -1.27 -25.08 16.89
CA ILE A 77 -0.54 -25.16 18.16
C ILE A 77 -0.39 -26.62 18.52
N PHE A 78 0.84 -27.10 18.55
CA PHE A 78 1.20 -28.43 19.04
C PHE A 78 1.60 -28.34 20.51
N VAL A 79 1.06 -29.24 21.32
CA VAL A 79 1.39 -29.39 22.74
C VAL A 79 1.84 -30.83 22.95
N GLY A 80 3.15 -31.04 23.11
CA GLY A 80 3.72 -32.31 23.53
C GLY A 80 3.89 -32.30 25.04
N ARG A 81 2.96 -32.91 25.78
CA ARG A 81 2.98 -33.00 27.25
C ARG A 81 2.45 -34.37 27.67
N PRO A 82 3.28 -35.43 27.62
CA PRO A 82 2.88 -36.81 27.94
C PRO A 82 2.35 -36.96 29.38
N ASP A 83 2.72 -36.04 30.27
CA ASP A 83 2.26 -36.00 31.65
C ASP A 83 0.86 -35.42 31.83
N LEU A 84 0.25 -34.87 30.76
CA LEU A 84 -1.07 -34.25 30.76
C LEU A 84 -2.04 -35.04 29.90
N ASP A 85 -3.28 -35.16 30.38
CA ASP A 85 -4.38 -35.68 29.57
C ASP A 85 -4.73 -34.74 28.40
N SER A 86 -5.45 -35.26 27.41
CA SER A 86 -5.84 -34.52 26.19
C SER A 86 -6.62 -33.24 26.50
N GLY A 87 -7.43 -33.23 27.57
CA GLY A 87 -8.20 -32.06 28.00
C GLY A 87 -7.30 -30.94 28.53
N ALA A 88 -6.32 -31.29 29.36
CA ALA A 88 -5.34 -30.34 29.87
C ALA A 88 -4.44 -29.77 28.75
N GLN A 89 -4.04 -30.60 27.78
CA GLN A 89 -3.32 -30.13 26.60
C GLN A 89 -4.16 -29.14 25.76
N LEU A 90 -5.45 -29.43 25.57
CA LEU A 90 -6.37 -28.54 24.87
C LEU A 90 -6.49 -27.18 25.56
N GLU A 91 -6.63 -27.12 26.88
CA GLU A 91 -6.73 -25.83 27.60
C GLU A 91 -5.44 -25.00 27.50
N ILE A 92 -4.26 -25.64 27.45
CA ILE A 92 -3.00 -24.96 27.15
C ILE A 92 -3.03 -24.39 25.73
N ALA A 93 -3.41 -25.20 24.74
CA ALA A 93 -3.47 -24.78 23.34
C ALA A 93 -4.47 -23.63 23.13
N LYS A 94 -5.65 -23.67 23.77
CA LYS A 94 -6.65 -22.60 23.72
C LYS A 94 -6.11 -21.30 24.31
N THR A 95 -5.46 -21.39 25.47
CA THR A 95 -4.85 -20.22 26.13
C THR A 95 -3.81 -19.55 25.22
N LEU A 96 -2.96 -20.36 24.59
CA LEU A 96 -1.96 -19.87 23.64
C LEU A 96 -2.58 -19.30 22.37
N ALA A 97 -3.62 -19.94 21.83
CA ALA A 97 -4.34 -19.43 20.67
C ALA A 97 -4.94 -18.05 20.95
N LEU A 98 -5.64 -17.90 22.08
CA LEU A 98 -6.25 -16.63 22.48
C LEU A 98 -5.20 -15.54 22.72
N ALA A 99 -4.01 -15.89 23.21
CA ALA A 99 -2.90 -14.94 23.36
C ALA A 99 -2.22 -14.60 22.02
N ALA A 100 -2.21 -15.52 21.05
CA ALA A 100 -1.58 -15.33 19.75
C ALA A 100 -2.47 -14.63 18.74
N LEU A 101 -3.79 -14.87 18.77
CA LEU A 101 -4.77 -14.33 17.82
C LEU A 101 -4.67 -12.81 17.62
N PRO A 102 -4.60 -11.97 18.68
CA PRO A 102 -4.44 -10.53 18.53
C PRO A 102 -3.12 -10.08 17.90
N ARG A 103 -2.14 -10.99 17.79
CA ARG A 103 -0.80 -10.71 17.28
C ARG A 103 -0.58 -11.19 15.86
N PHE A 104 -1.51 -11.94 15.27
CA PHE A 104 -1.34 -12.35 13.89
C PHE A 104 -1.45 -11.14 12.96
N PRO A 105 -0.62 -11.10 11.90
CA PRO A 105 -0.38 -9.94 11.05
C PRO A 105 -1.57 -9.52 10.16
N GLY A 106 -2.81 -9.86 10.53
CA GLY A 106 -3.99 -9.50 9.75
C GLY A 106 -4.55 -8.12 10.05
N ASP A 107 -4.28 -7.58 11.24
CA ASP A 107 -4.90 -6.32 11.66
C ASP A 107 -3.85 -5.27 12.08
N ALA A 108 -2.54 -5.43 11.86
CA ALA A 108 -1.56 -4.39 12.22
C ALA A 108 -1.49 -3.27 11.16
N GLY A 109 -2.63 -2.62 10.90
CA GLY A 109 -2.75 -1.45 10.04
C GLY A 109 -3.21 -0.22 10.82
N TYR A 110 -3.15 0.95 10.19
CA TYR A 110 -3.48 2.23 10.84
C TYR A 110 -4.89 2.27 11.45
N VAL A 111 -5.88 1.72 10.76
CA VAL A 111 -7.26 1.63 11.27
C VAL A 111 -7.33 0.86 12.58
N ASN A 112 -6.75 -0.33 12.63
CA ASN A 112 -6.78 -1.13 13.84
C ASN A 112 -5.96 -0.51 14.96
N ASN A 113 -4.85 0.19 14.65
CA ASN A 113 -4.11 0.97 15.63
C ASN A 113 -5.03 2.00 16.33
N ILE A 114 -5.86 2.72 15.55
CA ILE A 114 -6.90 3.63 16.06
C ILE A 114 -7.87 2.90 16.99
N LEU A 115 -8.43 1.78 16.52
CA LEU A 115 -9.44 1.03 17.27
C LEU A 115 -8.89 0.43 18.58
N LEU A 116 -7.68 -0.13 18.56
CA LEU A 116 -7.08 -0.76 19.73
C LEU A 116 -6.75 0.25 20.82
N LYS A 117 -6.17 1.41 20.47
CA LYS A 117 -5.90 2.47 21.45
C LYS A 117 -7.19 3.12 21.97
N GLU A 118 -8.25 3.17 21.16
CA GLU A 118 -9.57 3.61 21.61
C GLU A 118 -10.17 2.62 22.61
N GLU A 119 -10.13 1.32 22.32
CA GLU A 119 -10.60 0.28 23.23
C GLU A 119 -9.82 0.27 24.56
N ALA A 120 -8.51 0.53 24.50
CA ALA A 120 -7.65 0.69 25.67
C ALA A 120 -7.93 1.99 26.46
N GLY A 121 -8.73 2.92 25.92
CA GLY A 121 -9.02 4.22 26.51
C GLY A 121 -7.81 5.17 26.51
N GLU A 122 -6.82 4.94 25.65
CA GLU A 122 -5.66 5.81 25.48
C GLU A 122 -6.01 7.09 24.73
N TRP A 123 -6.98 7.00 23.81
CA TRP A 123 -7.55 8.14 23.09
C TRP A 123 -9.04 7.92 22.79
N THR A 124 -9.71 8.97 22.35
CA THR A 124 -11.01 8.91 21.66
C THR A 124 -10.80 8.61 20.17
N ARG A 125 -11.87 8.21 19.47
CA ARG A 125 -11.84 8.05 18.00
C ARG A 125 -11.31 9.28 17.27
N GLY A 126 -11.73 10.48 17.67
CA GLY A 126 -11.33 11.74 17.03
C GLY A 126 -9.84 12.02 17.22
N GLU A 127 -9.33 11.87 18.44
CA GLU A 127 -7.90 12.01 18.76
C GLU A 127 -7.04 10.99 17.98
N GLY A 128 -7.49 9.74 17.85
CA GLY A 128 -6.79 8.72 17.07
C GLY A 128 -6.72 9.03 15.57
N LEU A 129 -7.79 9.57 15.01
CA LEU A 129 -7.83 10.03 13.61
C LEU A 129 -6.90 11.24 13.40
N VAL A 130 -6.96 12.25 14.28
CA VAL A 130 -6.07 13.42 14.21
C VAL A 130 -4.60 12.99 14.28
N ALA A 131 -4.24 12.14 15.24
CA ALA A 131 -2.86 11.67 15.40
C ALA A 131 -2.37 10.89 14.16
N THR A 132 -3.21 10.01 13.61
CA THR A 132 -2.85 9.18 12.44
C THR A 132 -2.78 10.00 11.16
N LEU A 133 -3.68 10.95 10.94
CA LEU A 133 -3.60 11.88 9.81
C LEU A 133 -2.42 12.85 9.97
N GLY A 134 -2.11 13.26 11.20
CA GLY A 134 -0.92 14.05 11.53
C GLY A 134 0.36 13.30 11.17
N LEU A 135 0.41 11.99 11.44
CA LEU A 135 1.49 11.12 10.97
C LEU A 135 1.60 11.13 9.43
N PHE A 136 0.50 10.97 8.70
CA PHE A 136 0.52 11.02 7.24
C PHE A 136 0.98 12.38 6.70
N ALA A 137 0.68 13.46 7.43
CA ALA A 137 1.06 14.82 7.06
C ALA A 137 2.51 15.16 7.46
N GLY A 138 3.24 14.24 8.09
CA GLY A 138 4.58 14.46 8.64
C GLY A 138 4.61 15.45 9.81
N GLU A 139 3.48 15.63 10.50
CA GLU A 139 3.35 16.53 11.65
C GLU A 139 3.53 15.80 12.99
N VAL A 140 3.41 14.47 13.00
CA VAL A 140 3.54 13.62 14.20
C VAL A 140 4.43 12.41 13.87
N GLU A 141 5.31 12.04 14.79
CA GLU A 141 6.20 10.90 14.63
C GLU A 141 5.48 9.56 14.80
N ALA A 142 5.88 8.54 14.04
CA ALA A 142 5.28 7.22 14.07
C ALA A 142 5.30 6.59 15.49
N THR A 143 6.35 6.85 16.27
CA THR A 143 6.49 6.34 17.64
C THR A 143 5.49 6.91 18.64
N GLU A 144 4.86 8.05 18.33
CA GLU A 144 3.83 8.66 19.18
C GLU A 144 2.44 8.10 18.88
N VAL A 145 2.22 7.68 17.62
CA VAL A 145 0.91 7.24 17.12
C VAL A 145 0.75 5.73 17.21
N LEU A 146 1.74 4.97 16.75
CA LEU A 146 1.63 3.54 16.51
C LEU A 146 1.93 2.72 17.76
N LEU A 147 1.09 1.72 18.05
CA LEU A 147 1.34 0.69 19.05
C LEU A 147 2.51 -0.22 18.66
N ASN A 148 2.68 -0.44 17.36
CA ASN A 148 3.78 -1.20 16.78
C ASN A 148 4.32 -0.43 15.56
N PRO A 149 5.62 -0.05 15.55
CA PRO A 149 6.21 0.62 14.39
C PRO A 149 6.26 -0.28 13.15
N GLU A 150 6.26 -1.60 13.32
CA GLU A 150 6.22 -2.55 12.22
C GLU A 150 4.76 -2.84 11.83
N LEU A 151 4.16 -1.92 11.08
CA LEU A 151 2.87 -2.17 10.44
C LEU A 151 3.02 -3.23 9.36
N VAL A 152 1.99 -4.06 9.23
CA VAL A 152 1.91 -5.07 8.16
C VAL A 152 1.16 -4.50 6.97
N ASP A 153 0.22 -3.60 7.24
CA ASP A 153 -0.58 -2.93 6.25
C ASP A 153 -0.38 -1.41 6.37
N PHE A 154 0.18 -0.82 5.32
CA PHE A 154 0.42 0.61 5.21
C PHE A 154 -0.72 1.35 4.48
N ASP A 155 -1.86 0.69 4.23
CA ASP A 155 -2.99 1.33 3.58
C ASP A 155 -3.64 2.41 4.47
N GLY A 156 -3.52 3.66 4.02
CA GLY A 156 -4.16 4.82 4.65
C GLY A 156 -5.63 5.01 4.27
N THR A 157 -6.16 4.34 3.24
CA THR A 157 -7.52 4.57 2.73
C THR A 157 -8.58 4.32 3.80
N GLY A 158 -8.42 3.29 4.63
CA GLY A 158 -9.33 3.02 5.73
C GLY A 158 -9.40 4.16 6.76
N VAL A 159 -8.27 4.83 7.02
CA VAL A 159 -8.21 6.00 7.92
C VAL A 159 -8.92 7.18 7.29
N ILE A 160 -8.72 7.43 6.00
CA ILE A 160 -9.39 8.52 5.27
C ILE A 160 -10.92 8.33 5.28
N LEU A 161 -11.41 7.12 5.02
CA LEU A 161 -12.84 6.82 5.05
C LEU A 161 -13.42 7.04 6.46
N MET A 162 -12.73 6.51 7.48
CA MET A 162 -13.14 6.70 8.88
C MET A 162 -13.12 8.17 9.31
N ALA A 163 -12.17 8.96 8.81
CA ALA A 163 -12.10 10.40 9.05
C ALA A 163 -13.29 11.14 8.44
N ARG A 164 -13.68 10.80 7.21
CA ARG A 164 -14.85 11.39 6.55
C ARG A 164 -16.15 11.03 7.27
N GLU A 165 -16.31 9.78 7.69
CA GLU A 165 -17.45 9.36 8.52
C GLU A 165 -17.49 10.18 9.83
N TYR A 166 -16.35 10.33 10.50
CA TYR A 166 -16.25 11.12 11.73
C TYR A 166 -16.59 12.61 11.54
N LEU A 167 -16.30 13.19 10.38
CA LEU A 167 -16.71 14.57 10.07
C LEU A 167 -18.24 14.71 9.98
N GLU A 168 -18.97 13.67 9.60
CA GLU A 168 -20.42 13.70 9.51
C GLU A 168 -21.10 13.62 10.88
N ASP A 169 -20.70 12.67 11.72
CA ASP A 169 -21.43 12.33 12.96
C ASP A 169 -20.59 12.31 14.25
N GLY A 170 -19.29 12.61 14.17
CA GLY A 170 -18.37 12.64 15.30
C GLY A 170 -18.77 13.67 16.37
N PRO A 171 -18.62 13.33 17.67
CA PRO A 171 -19.08 14.18 18.77
C PRO A 171 -18.10 15.30 19.17
N ASP A 172 -16.87 15.29 18.66
CA ASP A 172 -15.80 16.22 19.03
C ASP A 172 -15.55 17.26 17.92
N ASP A 173 -16.02 18.49 18.13
CA ASP A 173 -15.88 19.58 17.15
C ASP A 173 -14.42 20.02 16.95
N GLU A 174 -13.56 19.88 17.97
CA GLU A 174 -12.14 20.22 17.87
C GLU A 174 -11.42 19.20 17.00
N ALA A 175 -11.66 17.90 17.25
CA ALA A 175 -11.12 16.84 16.41
C ALA A 175 -11.62 16.95 14.95
N LYS A 176 -12.91 17.29 14.74
CA LYS A 176 -13.45 17.49 13.39
C LYS A 176 -12.75 18.62 12.64
N THR A 177 -12.53 19.75 13.31
CA THR A 177 -11.82 20.90 12.72
C THR A 177 -10.41 20.50 12.27
N GLU A 178 -9.71 19.74 13.10
CA GLU A 178 -8.34 19.32 12.80
C GLU A 178 -8.26 18.22 11.74
N ILE A 179 -9.20 17.27 11.75
CA ILE A 179 -9.36 16.27 10.69
C ILE A 179 -9.60 16.97 9.34
N GLU A 180 -10.47 17.98 9.26
CA GLU A 180 -10.72 18.72 8.03
C GLU A 180 -9.45 19.41 7.52
N ARG A 181 -8.71 20.10 8.39
CA ARG A 181 -7.43 20.74 8.04
C ARG A 181 -6.40 19.72 7.53
N LEU A 182 -6.25 18.57 8.20
CA LEU A 182 -5.30 17.53 7.81
C LEU A 182 -5.71 16.87 6.49
N LEU A 183 -6.99 16.60 6.27
CA LEU A 183 -7.49 16.06 5.01
C LEU A 183 -7.31 17.04 3.85
N GLU A 184 -7.50 18.35 4.04
CA GLU A 184 -7.22 19.37 3.01
C GLU A 184 -5.73 19.42 2.60
N ARG A 185 -4.83 19.08 3.53
CA ARG A 185 -3.39 19.00 3.28
C ARG A 185 -3.01 17.69 2.56
N LEU A 186 -3.59 16.57 2.99
CA LEU A 186 -3.28 15.24 2.48
C LEU A 186 -3.97 14.93 1.16
N ILE A 187 -5.18 15.46 0.97
CA ILE A 187 -6.03 15.20 -0.18
C ILE A 187 -6.27 16.53 -0.89
N LEU A 188 -5.74 16.64 -2.10
CA LEU A 188 -6.09 17.76 -2.96
C LEU A 188 -7.61 17.73 -3.21
N SER A 189 -8.29 18.85 -2.91
CA SER A 189 -9.72 18.96 -3.19
C SER A 189 -9.99 18.75 -4.68
N ARG A 190 -11.21 18.34 -5.02
CA ARG A 190 -11.61 18.20 -6.42
C ARG A 190 -11.40 19.50 -7.19
N GLU A 191 -11.81 20.64 -6.62
CA GLU A 191 -11.64 21.94 -7.23
C GLU A 191 -10.17 22.28 -7.43
N ARG A 192 -9.30 21.88 -6.49
CA ARG A 192 -7.85 22.06 -6.60
C ARG A 192 -7.27 21.16 -7.69
N LEU A 193 -7.67 19.89 -7.73
CA LEU A 193 -7.28 18.95 -8.79
C LEU A 193 -7.77 19.42 -10.17
N GLU A 194 -9.00 19.90 -10.29
CA GLU A 194 -9.56 20.46 -11.53
C GLU A 194 -8.86 21.75 -11.95
N ALA A 195 -8.51 22.61 -10.99
CA ALA A 195 -7.72 23.82 -11.24
C ALA A 195 -6.30 23.47 -11.70
N MET A 196 -5.67 22.48 -11.09
CA MET A 196 -4.33 21.99 -11.43
C MET A 196 -4.30 21.26 -12.78
N ALA A 197 -5.33 20.47 -13.06
CA ALA A 197 -5.51 19.80 -14.35
C ALA A 197 -5.98 20.73 -15.48
N GLY A 198 -6.18 22.02 -15.21
CA GLY A 198 -6.63 22.98 -16.22
C GLY A 198 -8.05 22.75 -16.75
N ILE A 199 -8.89 21.98 -16.05
CA ILE A 199 -10.24 21.58 -16.49
C ILE A 199 -11.30 22.70 -16.27
N GLY A 200 -10.88 23.91 -15.88
CA GLY A 200 -11.74 25.10 -15.82
C GLY A 200 -12.03 25.72 -17.20
N PRO A 201 -12.97 26.69 -17.30
CA PRO A 201 -13.16 27.47 -18.53
C PRO A 201 -11.81 28.07 -18.93
N PRO A 202 -11.36 27.89 -20.19
CA PRO A 202 -9.98 28.12 -20.59
C PRO A 202 -9.55 29.52 -20.17
N THR A 203 -8.62 29.59 -19.22
CA THR A 203 -8.04 30.84 -18.72
C THR A 203 -7.14 31.42 -19.79
N THR A 204 -7.78 31.97 -20.83
CA THR A 204 -7.14 32.52 -22.03
C THR A 204 -6.38 31.46 -22.79
N ALA A 205 -6.84 31.14 -24.00
CA ALA A 205 -6.04 30.38 -24.95
C ALA A 205 -4.68 31.08 -25.15
N ARG A 206 -3.66 30.68 -24.40
CA ARG A 206 -2.29 30.71 -24.90
C ARG A 206 -2.38 29.81 -26.11
N GLY A 207 -2.41 30.41 -27.30
CA GLY A 207 -2.48 29.67 -28.55
C GLY A 207 -1.36 28.66 -28.53
N LEU A 208 -1.72 27.40 -28.31
CA LEU A 208 -0.78 26.28 -28.35
C LEU A 208 -0.14 26.37 -29.73
N GLN A 209 1.13 26.78 -29.74
CA GLN A 209 1.95 26.61 -30.92
C GLN A 209 1.93 25.11 -31.22
N PRO A 210 1.98 24.69 -32.49
CA PRO A 210 2.07 23.28 -32.83
C PRO A 210 3.19 22.64 -32.01
N ILE A 211 2.83 21.70 -31.13
CA ILE A 211 3.79 21.02 -30.29
C ILE A 211 4.68 20.21 -31.22
N PHE A 212 5.93 20.65 -31.38
CA PHE A 212 6.96 19.85 -32.03
C PHE A 212 7.29 18.70 -31.07
N LEU A 213 7.29 17.46 -31.55
CA LEU A 213 7.61 16.25 -30.76
C LEU A 213 9.10 16.17 -30.36
N GLY A 214 9.78 17.30 -30.22
CA GLY A 214 11.21 17.36 -29.99
C GLY A 214 12.00 16.72 -31.13
N LYS A 215 13.31 16.60 -30.93
CA LYS A 215 14.19 15.81 -31.78
C LYS A 215 14.68 14.67 -30.90
N ALA A 216 14.51 13.44 -31.36
CA ALA A 216 15.12 12.27 -30.75
C ALA A 216 16.60 12.54 -30.44
N LEU A 217 16.93 12.73 -29.17
CA LEU A 217 18.31 12.69 -28.72
C LEU A 217 18.69 11.21 -28.72
N GLY A 218 19.78 10.86 -29.39
CA GLY A 218 20.14 9.45 -29.62
C GLY A 218 20.26 8.69 -28.29
N ALA A 219 19.87 7.41 -28.29
CA ALA A 219 19.83 6.52 -27.14
C ALA A 219 20.98 6.77 -26.14
N GLY A 220 20.66 7.39 -25.01
CA GLY A 220 21.47 7.26 -23.80
C GLY A 220 21.36 5.83 -23.26
N ASP A 221 22.37 5.37 -22.51
CA ASP A 221 22.38 4.04 -21.90
C ASP A 221 21.32 3.96 -20.78
N CYS A 222 20.08 3.65 -21.15
CA CYS A 222 19.01 3.40 -20.19
C CYS A 222 19.15 2.05 -19.45
N GLU A 223 20.09 1.19 -19.86
CA GLU A 223 20.43 -0.05 -19.14
C GLU A 223 20.91 0.23 -17.71
N ASP A 224 21.55 1.38 -17.46
CA ASP A 224 22.10 1.72 -16.15
C ASP A 224 21.06 2.28 -15.16
N ASN A 225 19.94 2.84 -15.64
CA ASN A 225 19.01 3.62 -14.79
C ASN A 225 17.70 2.93 -14.40
N HIS A 226 17.26 1.85 -15.07
CA HIS A 226 15.84 1.42 -14.92
C HIS A 226 15.60 -0.06 -14.67
N GLY A 227 16.63 -0.91 -14.57
CA GLY A 227 16.47 -2.35 -14.26
C GLY A 227 15.62 -3.17 -15.23
N ALA A 228 15.07 -2.54 -16.27
CA ALA A 228 14.26 -3.16 -17.30
C ALA A 228 15.18 -3.69 -18.42
N PRO A 229 14.98 -4.94 -18.87
CA PRO A 229 15.85 -5.57 -19.89
C PRO A 229 15.62 -5.04 -21.32
N ALA A 230 14.86 -3.96 -21.49
CA ALA A 230 14.53 -3.40 -22.80
C ALA A 230 15.25 -2.04 -22.98
N PRO A 231 15.98 -1.85 -24.09
CA PRO A 231 16.60 -0.56 -24.38
C PRO A 231 15.50 0.49 -24.65
N CYS A 232 15.46 1.55 -23.84
CA CYS A 232 14.72 2.76 -24.21
C CYS A 232 15.44 3.41 -25.40
N VAL A 233 14.69 3.81 -26.42
CA VAL A 233 15.28 4.27 -27.69
C VAL A 233 15.07 5.76 -27.93
N LEU A 234 14.10 6.37 -27.25
CA LEU A 234 13.74 7.75 -27.48
C LEU A 234 13.41 8.48 -26.17
N GLU A 235 14.31 9.39 -25.80
CA GLU A 235 14.03 10.47 -24.85
C GLU A 235 13.30 11.58 -25.59
N VAL A 236 12.12 11.95 -25.09
CA VAL A 236 11.33 13.07 -25.58
C VAL A 236 11.43 14.19 -24.56
N THR A 237 12.31 15.15 -24.84
CA THR A 237 12.43 16.35 -24.01
C THR A 237 11.28 17.32 -24.27
N ILE A 238 10.84 17.99 -23.21
CA ILE A 238 9.77 18.98 -23.26
C ILE A 238 10.42 20.36 -23.16
N GLY A 239 10.90 20.88 -24.30
CA GLY A 239 11.71 22.11 -24.32
C GLY A 239 11.08 23.35 -23.67
N GLU A 240 9.75 23.42 -23.57
CA GLU A 240 9.06 24.47 -22.80
C GLU A 240 9.23 24.31 -21.28
N LEU A 241 9.26 23.08 -20.76
CA LEU A 241 9.57 22.78 -19.37
C LEU A 241 11.07 22.93 -19.09
N ASP A 242 11.94 22.55 -20.02
CA ASP A 242 13.39 22.76 -19.90
C ASP A 242 13.74 24.25 -19.73
N GLU A 243 13.06 25.13 -20.49
CA GLU A 243 13.23 26.58 -20.36
C GLU A 243 12.70 27.13 -19.02
N MET A 244 11.62 26.54 -18.50
CA MET A 244 10.95 27.00 -17.27
C MET A 244 11.63 26.50 -15.99
N PHE A 245 12.05 25.24 -15.97
CA PHE A 245 12.41 24.52 -14.74
C PHE A 245 13.81 23.89 -14.77
N GLY A 246 14.49 23.92 -15.92
CA GLY A 246 15.83 23.36 -16.09
C GLY A 246 15.85 22.14 -17.01
N GLU A 247 16.93 22.01 -17.77
CA GLU A 247 17.11 20.94 -18.75
C GLU A 247 17.09 19.56 -18.08
N GLY A 248 16.24 18.67 -18.61
CA GLY A 248 16.16 17.27 -18.17
C GLY A 248 15.37 17.03 -16.88
N LYS A 249 14.76 18.08 -16.29
CA LYS A 249 13.90 17.92 -15.11
C LYS A 249 12.63 17.11 -15.42
N TYR A 250 12.14 17.21 -16.65
CA TYR A 250 10.92 16.53 -17.10
C TYR A 250 11.15 15.82 -18.42
N SER A 251 11.13 14.49 -18.39
CA SER A 251 11.44 13.66 -19.55
C SER A 251 10.41 12.55 -19.76
N ILE A 252 10.11 12.26 -21.03
CA ILE A 252 9.27 11.13 -21.40
C ILE A 252 10.10 10.12 -22.19
N TRP A 253 10.15 8.89 -21.69
CA TRP A 253 10.91 7.79 -22.25
C TRP A 253 10.00 6.84 -23.03
N VAL A 254 10.37 6.61 -24.29
CA VAL A 254 9.64 5.76 -25.23
C VAL A 254 10.53 4.56 -25.62
N GLU A 255 10.08 3.35 -25.25
CA GLU A 255 10.75 2.08 -25.61
C GLU A 255 10.61 1.78 -27.11
N GLU A 256 11.61 1.08 -27.66
CA GLU A 256 11.51 0.56 -29.03
C GLU A 256 10.34 -0.40 -29.16
N GLY A 257 9.46 -0.16 -30.14
CA GLY A 257 8.32 -1.04 -30.37
C GLY A 257 7.15 -0.80 -29.41
N GLN A 258 7.06 0.35 -28.73
CA GLN A 258 5.85 0.72 -27.97
C GLN A 258 4.54 0.62 -28.77
N SER A 259 4.59 0.88 -30.08
CA SER A 259 3.45 0.66 -30.98
C SER A 259 2.99 -0.80 -31.06
N GLN A 260 3.88 -1.77 -30.77
CA GLN A 260 3.53 -3.19 -30.64
C GLN A 260 2.71 -3.48 -29.38
N PHE A 261 2.78 -2.60 -28.38
CA PHE A 261 1.99 -2.71 -27.14
C PHE A 261 0.65 -1.98 -27.22
N GLY A 262 0.46 -1.12 -28.24
CA GLY A 262 -0.79 -0.40 -28.51
C GLY A 262 -0.71 1.10 -28.24
N TRP A 263 0.45 1.60 -27.79
CA TRP A 263 0.72 3.02 -27.67
C TRP A 263 0.78 3.70 -29.04
N THR A 264 0.31 4.94 -29.11
CA THR A 264 0.18 5.71 -30.37
C THR A 264 0.76 7.10 -30.19
N ASP A 265 1.04 7.79 -31.29
CA ASP A 265 1.52 9.18 -31.25
C ASP A 265 0.54 10.11 -30.50
N ASN A 266 -0.76 9.81 -30.50
CA ASN A 266 -1.75 10.55 -29.70
C ASN A 266 -1.53 10.35 -28.20
N HIS A 267 -1.21 9.13 -27.75
CA HIS A 267 -0.92 8.87 -26.34
C HIS A 267 0.34 9.63 -25.88
N LEU A 268 1.37 9.70 -26.73
CA LEU A 268 2.56 10.51 -26.47
C LEU A 268 2.23 12.00 -26.39
N LEU A 269 1.38 12.50 -27.30
CA LEU A 269 0.92 13.89 -27.27
C LEU A 269 0.13 14.19 -25.99
N TRP A 270 -0.81 13.33 -25.61
CA TRP A 270 -1.60 13.50 -24.39
C TRP A 270 -0.74 13.46 -23.13
N ALA A 271 0.26 12.58 -23.08
CA ALA A 271 1.19 12.50 -21.97
C ALA A 271 2.04 13.77 -21.83
N LYS A 272 2.54 14.29 -22.97
CA LYS A 272 3.26 15.56 -23.01
C LYS A 272 2.40 16.72 -22.53
N GLU A 273 1.18 16.85 -23.02
CA GLU A 273 0.26 17.91 -22.60
C GLU A 273 -0.07 17.80 -21.10
N ALA A 274 -0.39 16.60 -20.60
CA ALA A 274 -0.66 16.38 -19.18
C ALA A 274 0.55 16.69 -18.29
N MET A 275 1.75 16.24 -18.68
CA MET A 275 2.99 16.53 -17.95
C MET A 275 3.28 18.03 -17.94
N THR A 276 3.16 18.73 -19.06
CA THR A 276 3.36 20.19 -19.12
C THR A 276 2.38 20.92 -18.21
N GLU A 277 1.08 20.64 -18.33
CA GLU A 277 0.04 21.30 -17.53
C GLU A 277 0.25 21.03 -16.03
N SER A 278 0.53 19.77 -15.67
CA SER A 278 0.78 19.35 -14.31
C SER A 278 2.05 19.98 -13.73
N ALA A 279 3.17 19.95 -14.45
CA ALA A 279 4.43 20.53 -13.99
C ALA A 279 4.27 22.03 -13.70
N ILE A 280 3.63 22.78 -14.60
CA ILE A 280 3.36 24.21 -14.38
C ILE A 280 2.49 24.44 -13.13
N ALA A 281 1.46 23.62 -12.93
CA ALA A 281 0.56 23.76 -11.80
C ALA A 281 1.24 23.39 -10.48
N TYR A 282 2.00 22.30 -10.43
CA TYR A 282 2.64 21.78 -9.22
C TYR A 282 3.89 22.58 -8.83
N GLU A 283 4.73 22.99 -9.78
CA GLU A 283 5.92 23.84 -9.53
C GLU A 283 5.55 25.21 -8.94
N ALA A 284 4.33 25.69 -9.19
CA ALA A 284 3.83 26.93 -8.60
C ALA A 284 3.60 26.82 -7.07
N GLU A 285 3.44 25.59 -6.56
CA GLU A 285 3.18 25.31 -5.14
C GLU A 285 4.48 24.94 -4.38
N GLY A 286 5.52 24.51 -5.08
CA GLY A 286 6.82 24.14 -4.53
C GLY A 286 7.69 23.48 -5.60
N ASP A 287 9.01 23.42 -5.36
CA ASP A 287 9.95 22.78 -6.29
C ASP A 287 9.59 21.29 -6.42
N MET A 288 9.34 20.78 -7.63
CA MET A 288 9.13 19.35 -7.84
C MET A 288 10.45 18.59 -7.90
N LEU A 289 10.42 17.28 -7.62
CA LEU A 289 11.50 16.37 -8.00
C LEU A 289 11.67 16.34 -9.53
N ASN A 290 12.81 15.82 -10.01
CA ASN A 290 12.90 15.45 -11.42
C ASN A 290 11.86 14.36 -11.70
N VAL A 291 11.18 14.45 -12.83
CA VAL A 291 10.14 13.49 -13.22
C VAL A 291 10.47 12.85 -14.55
N ASP A 292 10.69 11.54 -14.49
CA ASP A 292 10.85 10.67 -15.64
C ASP A 292 9.59 9.84 -15.84
N MET A 293 8.96 9.93 -17.00
CA MET A 293 7.77 9.15 -17.32
C MET A 293 8.07 8.15 -18.43
N TRP A 294 7.57 6.92 -18.34
CA TRP A 294 7.67 5.95 -19.43
C TRP A 294 6.37 5.22 -19.68
N PHE A 295 6.19 4.75 -20.92
CA PHE A 295 5.08 3.85 -21.25
C PHE A 295 5.50 2.41 -21.04
N SER A 296 4.82 1.74 -20.12
CA SER A 296 5.08 0.35 -19.78
C SER A 296 4.43 -0.60 -20.78
N ALA A 297 5.14 -1.69 -21.09
CA ALA A 297 4.59 -2.85 -21.79
C ALA A 297 3.74 -3.75 -20.87
N PHE A 298 3.68 -3.45 -19.56
CA PHE A 298 3.01 -4.28 -18.57
C PHE A 298 1.49 -4.34 -18.84
N LYS A 299 0.99 -5.56 -19.04
CA LYS A 299 -0.43 -5.87 -19.26
C LYS A 299 -1.14 -6.25 -17.96
N GLY A 300 -0.79 -5.59 -16.87
CA GLY A 300 -1.49 -5.76 -15.60
C GLY A 300 -2.97 -5.35 -15.71
N PRO A 301 -3.80 -5.65 -14.71
CA PRO A 301 -5.17 -5.19 -14.66
C PRO A 301 -5.30 -3.66 -14.44
N HIS A 302 -4.20 -2.99 -14.11
CA HIS A 302 -4.17 -1.60 -13.68
C HIS A 302 -4.33 -0.62 -14.85
N THR A 303 -5.32 0.27 -14.78
CA THR A 303 -5.60 1.34 -15.76
C THR A 303 -5.09 2.70 -15.28
N THR A 304 -4.03 2.71 -14.46
CA THR A 304 -3.53 3.90 -13.77
C THR A 304 -2.10 4.25 -14.21
N ALA A 305 -1.67 5.48 -13.90
CA ALA A 305 -0.26 5.84 -13.89
C ALA A 305 0.28 5.60 -12.47
N SER A 306 1.47 5.01 -12.35
CA SER A 306 2.07 4.68 -11.05
C SER A 306 3.34 5.50 -10.83
N PRO A 307 3.40 6.34 -9.80
CA PRO A 307 4.65 6.97 -9.37
C PRO A 307 5.51 5.94 -8.61
N LEU A 308 6.83 6.04 -8.77
CA LEU A 308 7.88 5.36 -8.03
C LEU A 308 8.93 6.41 -7.63
N PHE A 309 9.60 6.22 -6.51
CA PHE A 309 10.61 7.15 -6.02
C PHE A 309 11.94 6.41 -5.87
N GLU A 310 12.99 6.90 -6.52
CA GLU A 310 14.32 6.29 -6.44
C GLU A 310 15.38 7.37 -6.59
N GLY A 311 16.39 7.36 -5.71
CA GLY A 311 17.54 8.28 -5.81
C GLY A 311 17.24 9.78 -5.69
N GLY A 312 16.04 10.16 -5.20
CA GLY A 312 15.60 11.56 -5.16
C GLY A 312 14.86 12.02 -6.43
N ASP A 313 14.66 11.12 -7.39
CA ASP A 313 13.86 11.37 -8.60
C ASP A 313 12.49 10.68 -8.48
N CYS A 314 11.51 11.19 -9.23
CA CYS A 314 10.19 10.60 -9.36
C CYS A 314 10.01 9.96 -10.74
N PHE A 315 9.48 8.75 -10.74
CA PHE A 315 9.39 7.87 -11.89
C PHE A 315 7.92 7.54 -12.13
N ILE A 316 7.35 7.86 -13.29
CA ILE A 316 5.94 7.60 -13.61
C ILE A 316 5.83 6.52 -14.68
N ALA A 317 5.32 5.35 -14.30
CA ALA A 317 4.98 4.27 -15.22
C ALA A 317 3.54 4.41 -15.72
N LEU A 318 3.34 4.50 -17.03
CA LEU A 318 2.01 4.44 -17.66
C LEU A 318 1.67 2.99 -18.03
N HIS A 319 0.65 2.40 -17.41
CA HIS A 319 0.31 1.00 -17.63
C HIS A 319 -0.43 0.77 -18.95
N GLY A 320 -0.16 -0.36 -19.61
CA GLY A 320 -0.69 -0.69 -20.93
C GLY A 320 -2.21 -0.54 -21.10
N PRO A 321 -3.07 -0.92 -20.12
CA PRO A 321 -4.52 -0.73 -20.23
C PRO A 321 -4.97 0.72 -20.45
N MET A 322 -4.19 1.72 -20.00
CA MET A 322 -4.53 3.15 -20.17
C MET A 322 -4.67 3.55 -21.65
N GLN A 323 -4.10 2.80 -22.58
CA GLN A 323 -4.23 3.06 -24.03
C GLN A 323 -5.69 2.99 -24.54
N ASN A 324 -6.60 2.43 -23.74
CA ASN A 324 -8.01 2.33 -24.10
C ASN A 324 -8.86 3.41 -23.44
N GLU A 325 -8.26 4.27 -22.61
CA GLU A 325 -8.94 5.34 -21.91
C GLU A 325 -9.25 6.53 -22.84
N GLU A 326 -10.28 7.29 -22.50
CA GLU A 326 -10.52 8.58 -23.15
C GLU A 326 -9.42 9.58 -22.76
N GLU A 327 -9.14 10.54 -23.64
CA GLU A 327 -8.07 11.55 -23.45
C GLU A 327 -8.12 12.22 -22.07
N SER A 328 -9.31 12.62 -21.62
CA SER A 328 -9.48 13.28 -20.32
C SER A 328 -9.07 12.38 -19.15
N VAL A 329 -9.48 11.11 -19.18
CA VAL A 329 -9.15 10.12 -18.13
C VAL A 329 -7.66 9.78 -18.17
N PHE A 330 -7.09 9.66 -19.37
CA PHE A 330 -5.66 9.43 -19.56
C PHE A 330 -4.82 10.56 -18.94
N LYS A 331 -5.13 11.81 -19.29
CA LYS A 331 -4.44 13.00 -18.76
C LYS A 331 -4.62 13.14 -17.25
N GLN A 332 -5.81 12.84 -16.73
CA GLN A 332 -6.09 12.90 -15.30
C GLN A 332 -5.25 11.89 -14.50
N ASN A 333 -5.07 10.67 -15.01
CA ASN A 333 -4.20 9.68 -14.37
C ASN A 333 -2.75 10.17 -14.28
N ILE A 334 -2.25 10.81 -15.34
CA ILE A 334 -0.91 11.41 -15.34
C ILE A 334 -0.80 12.54 -14.34
N ALA A 335 -1.77 13.46 -14.31
CA ALA A 335 -1.80 14.55 -13.34
C ALA A 335 -1.81 14.02 -11.89
N ALA A 336 -2.57 12.95 -11.63
CA ALA A 336 -2.59 12.31 -10.32
C ALA A 336 -1.21 11.74 -9.94
N ALA A 337 -0.53 11.03 -10.85
CA ALA A 337 0.82 10.53 -10.59
C ALA A 337 1.84 11.67 -10.40
N MET A 338 1.74 12.74 -11.18
CA MET A 338 2.56 13.95 -11.02
C MET A 338 2.33 14.64 -9.66
N ALA A 339 1.09 14.63 -9.14
CA ALA A 339 0.80 15.17 -7.82
C ALA A 339 1.60 14.44 -6.73
N HIS A 340 1.73 13.12 -6.83
CA HIS A 340 2.57 12.35 -5.91
C HIS A 340 4.03 12.77 -5.99
N CYS A 341 4.56 13.07 -7.18
CA CYS A 341 5.93 13.56 -7.35
C CYS A 341 6.19 14.93 -6.68
N ALA A 342 5.14 15.73 -6.44
CA ALA A 342 5.25 17.00 -5.75
C ALA A 342 5.23 16.87 -4.21
N LEU A 343 4.67 15.77 -3.67
CA LEU A 343 4.46 15.62 -2.22
C LEU A 343 5.74 15.56 -1.38
N PRO A 344 6.82 14.86 -1.78
CA PRO A 344 8.05 14.79 -0.98
C PRO A 344 8.67 16.16 -0.68
N VAL A 345 8.45 17.16 -1.55
CA VAL A 345 8.96 18.53 -1.34
C VAL A 345 8.02 19.40 -0.50
N LEU A 346 6.75 19.01 -0.38
CA LEU A 346 5.76 19.66 0.48
C LEU A 346 5.81 19.15 1.93
N ALA A 347 6.53 18.06 2.19
CA ALA A 347 6.93 17.66 3.53
C ALA A 347 8.11 18.55 3.98
N PRO A 348 8.06 19.14 5.19
CA PRO A 348 9.22 19.89 5.69
C PRO A 348 10.43 18.94 5.72
N PRO A 349 11.65 19.43 5.39
CA PRO A 349 12.84 18.59 5.42
C PRO A 349 13.03 18.05 6.84
N GLY A 350 12.71 16.76 7.03
CA GLY A 350 13.15 16.00 8.18
C GLY A 350 14.66 15.90 8.14
N GLU A 351 15.31 16.07 9.29
CA GLU A 351 16.77 16.06 9.40
C GLU A 351 17.37 14.82 8.69
N GLU A 352 18.10 15.05 7.60
CA GLU A 352 19.01 14.08 7.02
C GLU A 352 20.01 13.65 8.10
N GLU A 353 19.94 12.40 8.57
CA GLU A 353 21.08 11.51 8.82
C GLU A 353 20.62 10.24 9.57
N GLY A 354 20.42 9.16 8.81
CA GLY A 354 20.26 7.80 9.34
C GLY A 354 19.75 6.85 8.26
N ASP A 355 20.67 6.09 7.65
CA ASP A 355 20.49 5.14 6.52
C ASP A 355 19.44 4.00 6.68
N ASP A 356 18.47 4.06 7.61
CA ASP A 356 17.64 2.89 7.96
C ASP A 356 16.11 3.11 8.06
N CYS A 357 15.52 4.18 7.52
CA CYS A 357 14.06 4.36 7.51
C CYS A 357 13.45 4.34 6.09
N GLU A 358 13.32 3.14 5.50
CA GLU A 358 12.33 2.84 4.45
C GLU A 358 10.93 2.79 5.09
N ILE A 359 10.25 3.92 5.22
CA ILE A 359 8.79 3.94 5.36
C ILE A 359 8.24 4.56 4.07
N ASP A 360 8.12 3.71 3.04
CA ASP A 360 7.35 4.03 1.84
C ASP A 360 5.87 4.05 2.21
N ILE A 361 5.31 5.24 2.41
CA ILE A 361 3.86 5.43 2.46
C ILE A 361 3.33 5.29 1.03
N CYS A 362 3.13 4.06 0.59
CA CYS A 362 2.42 3.73 -0.64
C CYS A 362 0.93 4.01 -0.45
N LEU A 363 0.49 5.25 -0.70
CA LEU A 363 -0.92 5.52 -0.98
C LEU A 363 -1.26 4.81 -2.30
N SER A 364 -1.94 3.66 -2.23
CA SER A 364 -2.29 2.92 -3.44
C SER A 364 -3.18 3.78 -4.34
N SER A 365 -2.70 4.05 -5.56
CA SER A 365 -3.41 4.86 -6.57
C SER A 365 -4.71 4.21 -7.06
N GLU A 366 -4.92 2.93 -6.73
CA GLU A 366 -6.02 2.09 -7.26
C GLU A 366 -7.39 2.39 -6.64
N PHE A 367 -7.45 3.00 -5.44
CA PHE A 367 -8.71 3.18 -4.73
C PHE A 367 -9.13 4.62 -4.47
N PHE A 368 -8.27 5.61 -4.78
CA PHE A 368 -8.60 7.02 -4.57
C PHE A 368 -9.73 7.54 -5.47
N TRP A 369 -10.01 6.87 -6.59
CA TRP A 369 -10.83 7.44 -7.66
C TRP A 369 -12.24 6.86 -7.87
N PRO A 370 -12.58 5.59 -7.56
CA PRO A 370 -13.97 5.14 -7.67
C PRO A 370 -14.92 5.81 -6.67
N VAL A 371 -14.39 6.45 -5.61
CA VAL A 371 -15.19 7.06 -4.52
C VAL A 371 -15.40 8.57 -4.74
N LEU A 372 -14.75 9.19 -5.73
CA LEU A 372 -14.85 10.63 -6.02
C LEU A 372 -15.65 10.98 -7.29
N PHE A 373 -16.26 10.01 -7.97
CA PHE A 373 -17.08 10.20 -9.18
C PHE A 373 -18.46 9.54 -9.14
#